data_AF-A0A2K9EIL5-F1
#
_entry.id   AF-A0A2K9EIL5-F1
#
_cell.length_a   1.000
_cell.length_b   1.000
_cell.length_c   1.000
_cell.angle_alpha   90.00
_cell.angle_beta   90.00
_cell.angle_gamma   90.00
#
_symmetry.space_group_name_H-M   'P 1'
#
loop_
_entity.id
_entity.type
_entity.pdbx_description
1 polymer ?
#
loop_
_entity_poly.entity_id
_entity_poly.type
_entity_poly.pdbx_seq_one_letter_code
_entity_poly.pdbx_strand_id
1 'polypeptide(L)'
;MSPLSRELIIKLAKENDTELLKEVLNYYAFLKNKKENEVKKQWESVKEVQPDEEEIKIIDEFERNPEKFEFVSMEEVLKELGINESEL
;
A
#
# COMPACT_ATOMS: atom_id res chain seq x y z
N MET A 1 -2.10 5.53 15.20
CA MET A 1 -1.80 5.31 16.64
C MET A 1 -3.13 5.21 17.37
N SER A 2 -3.29 4.28 18.32
CA SER A 2 -4.59 4.12 19.00
C SER A 2 -4.91 5.32 19.91
N PRO A 3 -6.20 5.62 20.17
CA PRO A 3 -6.60 6.70 21.09
C PRO A 3 -6.00 6.55 22.50
N LEU A 4 -5.98 5.32 23.03
CA LEU A 4 -5.43 5.00 24.35
C LEU A 4 -3.90 5.22 24.40
N SER A 5 -3.18 4.82 23.35
CA SER A 5 -1.74 5.05 23.22
C SER A 5 -1.39 6.54 23.29
N ARG A 6 -2.19 7.37 22.62
CA ARG A 6 -2.00 8.82 22.60
C ARG A 6 -2.24 9.43 23.97
N GLU A 7 -3.27 8.99 24.68
CA GLU A 7 -3.58 9.47 26.02
C GLU A 7 -2.48 9.13 27.03
N LEU A 8 -1.92 7.91 26.97
CA LEU A 8 -0.81 7.49 27.82
C LEU A 8 0.43 8.35 27.61
N ILE A 9 0.84 8.59 26.36
CA ILE A 9 1.99 9.45 26.03
C ILE A 9 1.77 10.88 26.56
N ILE A 10 0.57 11.42 26.42
CA ILE A 10 0.23 12.77 26.92
C ILE A 10 0.30 12.83 28.45
N LYS A 11 -0.19 11.81 29.16
CA LYS A 11 -0.11 11.75 30.63
C LYS A 11 1.33 11.66 31.12
N LEU A 12 2.12 10.76 30.53
CA LEU A 12 3.54 10.59 30.87
C LEU A 12 4.36 11.87 30.62
N ALA A 13 4.09 12.57 29.52
CA ALA A 13 4.72 13.85 29.22
C ALA A 13 4.34 14.96 30.24
N LYS A 14 3.12 14.94 30.77
CA LYS A 14 2.68 15.90 31.80
C LYS A 14 3.23 15.58 33.19
N GLU A 15 3.45 14.31 33.48
CA GLU A 15 3.99 13.84 34.77
C GLU A 15 5.52 13.99 34.87
N ASN A 16 6.19 14.47 33.82
CA ASN A 16 7.65 14.60 33.70
C ASN A 16 8.42 13.27 33.89
N ASP A 17 7.75 12.12 33.78
CA ASP A 17 8.38 10.80 33.81
C ASP A 17 9.07 10.51 32.47
N THR A 18 10.26 11.11 32.33
CA THR A 18 11.01 11.17 31.08
C THR A 18 11.56 9.80 30.68
N GLU A 19 11.86 8.95 31.66
CA GLU A 19 12.41 7.62 31.41
C GLU A 19 11.31 6.68 30.91
N LEU A 20 10.17 6.62 31.60
CA LEU A 20 9.04 5.81 31.16
C LEU A 20 8.48 6.30 29.81
N LEU A 21 8.43 7.61 29.59
CA LEU A 21 8.03 8.17 28.29
C LEU A 21 8.96 7.71 27.16
N LYS A 22 10.28 7.67 27.39
CA LYS A 22 11.25 7.16 26.40
C LYS A 22 11.02 5.69 26.10
N GLU A 23 10.83 4.85 27.12
CA GLU A 23 10.57 3.42 26.94
C GLU A 23 9.31 3.18 26.11
N VAL A 24 8.23 3.90 26.43
CA VAL A 24 6.95 3.82 25.70
C VAL A 24 7.13 4.23 24.24
N LEU A 25 7.82 5.33 23.97
CA LEU A 25 8.08 5.78 22.59
C LEU A 25 8.95 4.79 21.81
N ASN A 26 10.00 4.25 22.44
CA ASN A 26 10.87 3.24 21.83
C ASN A 26 10.10 1.96 21.48
N TYR A 27 9.21 1.52 22.36
CA TYR A 27 8.36 0.36 22.10
C TYR A 27 7.41 0.58 20.91
N TYR A 28 6.81 1.76 20.79
CA TYR A 28 5.98 2.09 19.62
C TYR A 28 6.79 2.15 18.33
N ALA A 29 8.01 2.69 18.37
CA ALA A 29 8.91 2.70 17.21
C ALA A 29 9.27 1.26 16.78
N PHE A 30 9.56 0.38 17.75
CA PHE A 30 9.79 -1.04 17.49
C PHE A 30 8.58 -1.72 16.83
N LEU A 31 7.37 -1.53 17.36
CA LEU A 31 6.15 -2.11 16.79
C LEU A 31 5.89 -1.62 15.36
N LYS A 32 6.11 -0.33 15.09
CA LYS A 32 5.98 0.25 13.76
C LYS A 32 6.94 -0.44 12.78
N ASN A 33 8.23 -0.51 13.14
CA ASN A 33 9.24 -1.15 12.31
C ASN A 33 8.96 -2.65 12.12
N LYS A 34 8.50 -3.36 13.16
CA LYS A 34 8.11 -4.77 13.06
C LYS A 34 7.01 -4.96 12.00
N LYS A 35 5.96 -4.15 12.06
CA LYS A 35 4.85 -4.21 11.10
C LYS A 35 5.30 -3.89 9.67
N GLU A 36 6.13 -2.87 9.50
CA GLU A 36 6.71 -2.51 8.18
C GLU A 36 7.55 -3.67 7.61
N ASN A 37 8.37 -4.32 8.44
CA ASN A 37 9.14 -5.49 8.01
C ASN A 37 8.25 -6.71 7.69
N GLU A 38 7.17 -6.93 8.43
CA GLU A 38 6.21 -8.00 8.13
C GLU A 38 5.54 -7.78 6.77
N VAL A 39 5.08 -6.55 6.48
CA VAL A 39 4.51 -6.19 5.18
C VAL A 39 5.54 -6.38 4.08
N LYS A 40 6.80 -5.93 4.28
CA LYS A 40 7.88 -6.13 3.31
C LYS A 40 8.12 -7.62 3.01
N LYS A 41 8.20 -8.45 4.05
CA LYS A 41 8.35 -9.90 3.89
C LYS A 41 7.17 -10.54 3.17
N GLN A 42 5.95 -10.07 3.42
CA GLN A 42 4.77 -10.54 2.70
C GLN A 42 4.90 -10.25 1.21
N TRP A 43 5.27 -9.02 0.84
CA TRP A 43 5.52 -8.66 -0.57
C TRP A 43 6.64 -9.48 -1.20
N GLU A 44 7.77 -9.67 -0.51
CA GLU A 44 8.88 -10.52 -0.98
C GLU A 44 8.49 -12.01 -1.13
N SER A 45 7.45 -12.45 -0.41
CA SER A 45 6.96 -13.83 -0.47
C SER A 45 5.90 -14.06 -1.55
N VAL A 46 5.38 -12.99 -2.17
CA VAL A 46 4.47 -13.10 -3.31
C VAL A 46 5.29 -13.70 -4.46
N LYS A 47 4.87 -14.88 -4.93
CA LYS A 47 5.50 -15.49 -6.10
C LYS A 47 5.11 -14.70 -7.34
N GLU A 48 6.09 -14.09 -7.98
CA GLU A 48 5.91 -13.52 -9.30
C GLU A 48 5.66 -14.64 -10.30
N VAL A 49 4.59 -14.52 -11.06
CA VAL A 49 4.34 -15.37 -12.23
C VAL A 49 4.94 -14.68 -13.45
N GLN A 50 5.53 -15.46 -14.34
CA GLN A 50 5.98 -14.92 -15.62
C GLN A 50 4.75 -14.60 -16.47
N PRO A 51 4.78 -13.52 -17.28
CA PRO A 51 3.71 -13.25 -18.21
C PRO A 51 3.53 -14.41 -19.18
N ASP A 52 2.30 -14.67 -19.59
CA ASP A 52 2.01 -15.67 -20.61
C ASP A 52 2.34 -15.17 -22.03
N GLU A 53 2.19 -16.04 -23.04
CA GLU A 53 2.54 -15.71 -24.43
C GLU A 53 1.70 -14.57 -25.03
N GLU A 54 0.47 -14.37 -24.55
CA GLU A 54 -0.41 -13.30 -25.02
C GLU A 54 0.01 -11.96 -24.38
N GLU A 55 0.26 -11.98 -23.07
CA GLU A 55 0.77 -10.83 -22.32
C GLU A 55 2.12 -10.36 -22.89
N ILE A 56 3.04 -11.28 -23.20
CA ILE A 56 4.33 -10.95 -23.83
C ILE A 56 4.12 -10.25 -25.17
N LYS A 57 3.18 -10.71 -26.01
CA LYS A 57 2.91 -10.06 -27.31
C LYS A 57 2.37 -8.64 -27.14
N ILE A 58 1.50 -8.43 -26.16
CA ILE A 58 0.94 -7.09 -25.86
C ILE A 58 2.06 -6.16 -25.39
N ILE A 59 2.93 -6.63 -24.50
CA ILE A 59 4.09 -5.86 -24.02
C ILE A 59 5.02 -5.50 -25.18
N ASP A 60 5.39 -6.48 -26.01
CA ASP A 60 6.25 -6.28 -27.18
C ASP A 60 5.65 -5.27 -28.17
N GLU A 61 4.33 -5.31 -28.37
CA GLU A 61 3.62 -4.38 -29.24
C GLU A 61 3.61 -2.96 -28.67
N PHE A 62 3.38 -2.84 -27.36
CA PHE A 62 3.40 -1.56 -26.64
C PHE A 62 4.79 -0.91 -26.69
N GLU A 63 5.85 -1.68 -26.46
CA GLU A 63 7.22 -1.16 -26.54
C GLU A 63 7.59 -0.69 -27.96
N ARG A 64 7.12 -1.38 -28.99
CA ARG A 64 7.44 -1.04 -30.39
C ARG A 64 6.63 0.14 -30.92
N ASN A 65 5.36 0.26 -30.54
CA ASN A 65 4.44 1.28 -31.04
C ASN A 65 3.51 1.79 -29.92
N PRO A 66 4.01 2.58 -28.96
CA PRO A 66 3.20 3.08 -27.86
C PRO A 66 2.05 3.97 -28.33
N GLU A 67 2.22 4.70 -29.44
CA GLU A 67 1.19 5.58 -30.02
C GLU A 67 -0.02 4.82 -30.59
N LYS A 68 0.11 3.50 -30.80
CA LYS A 68 -1.01 2.64 -31.19
C LYS A 68 -1.98 2.41 -30.03
N PHE A 69 -1.50 2.55 -28.80
CA PHE A 69 -2.30 2.35 -27.60
C PHE A 69 -2.89 3.69 -27.17
N GLU A 70 -4.17 3.89 -27.46
CA GLU A 70 -4.91 5.03 -26.95
C GLU A 70 -5.18 4.82 -25.46
N PHE A 71 -4.85 5.82 -24.64
CA PHE A 71 -5.25 5.80 -23.25
C PHE A 71 -6.77 5.97 -23.19
N VAL A 72 -7.47 4.97 -22.66
CA VAL A 72 -8.90 5.04 -22.39
C VAL A 72 -9.08 5.05 -20.88
N SER A 73 -9.85 6.02 -20.38
CA SER A 73 -10.17 6.09 -18.95
C SER A 73 -11.08 4.93 -18.53
N MET A 74 -11.03 4.56 -17.26
CA MET A 74 -11.93 3.53 -16.73
C MET A 74 -13.40 3.96 -16.89
N GLU A 75 -13.72 5.26 -16.73
CA GLU A 75 -15.09 5.75 -16.94
C GLU A 75 -15.57 5.54 -18.38
N GLU A 76 -14.72 5.74 -19.38
CA GLU A 76 -15.03 5.50 -20.79
C GLU A 76 -15.26 4.02 -21.07
N VAL A 77 -14.40 3.13 -20.55
CA VAL A 77 -14.56 1.68 -20.68
C VAL A 77 -15.87 1.21 -20.05
N LEU A 78 -16.17 1.65 -18.83
CA LEU A 78 -17.41 1.28 -18.13
C LEU A 78 -18.65 1.75 -18.89
N LYS A 79 -18.61 2.97 -19.43
CA LYS A 79 -19.68 3.52 -20.26
C LYS A 79 -19.89 2.69 -21.55
N GLU A 80 -18.83 2.29 -22.23
CA GLU A 80 -18.90 1.45 -23.44
C GLU A 80 -19.46 0.04 -23.14
N LEU A 81 -19.08 -0.53 -22.00
CA LEU A 81 -19.55 -1.83 -21.55
C LEU A 81 -20.96 -1.79 -20.92
N GLY A 82 -21.53 -0.60 -20.73
CA GLY A 82 -22.85 -0.42 -20.11
C GLY A 82 -22.89 -0.79 -18.63
N ILE A 83 -21.73 -0.75 -17.95
CA ILE A 83 -21.60 -1.06 -16.53
C ILE A 83 -21.68 0.27 -15.75
N ASN A 84 -22.59 0.33 -14.78
CA ASN A 84 -22.62 1.47 -13.86
C ASN A 84 -21.55 1.27 -12.78
N GLU A 85 -20.74 2.30 -12.55
CA GLU A 85 -19.68 2.31 -11.53
C GLU A 85 -20.23 1.99 -10.12
N SER A 86 -21.52 2.23 -9.86
CA SER A 86 -22.20 1.89 -8.61
C SER A 86 -22.49 0.39 -8.39
N GLU A 87 -22.28 -0.44 -9.42
CA GLU A 87 -22.51 -1.90 -9.38
C GLU A 87 -21.21 -2.70 -9.14
N LEU A 88 -20.06 -2.01 -9.08
CA LEU A 88 -18.73 -2.53 -8.74
C LEU A 88 -18.43 -2.35 -7.24
#